data_AF-A0A8T7EVD7-F1
#
_entry.id   AF-A0A8T7EVD7-F1
#
_cell.length_a   1.000
_cell.length_b   1.000
_cell.length_c   1.000
_cell.angle_alpha   90.00
_cell.angle_beta   90.00
_cell.angle_gamma   90.00
#
_symmetry.space_group_name_H-M   'P 1'
#
loop_
_entity.id
_entity.type
_entity.pdbx_description
1 polymer ?
#
loop_
_entity_poly.entity_id
_entity_poly.type
_entity_poly.pdbx_seq_one_letter_code
_entity_poly.pdbx_strand_id
1 'polypeptide(L)' 'MPIIAYTVHTSEIELARRYGFSGFLGKPVDGEQFSAHLSRILAGLPVWEIS' A
#
# COMPACT_ATOMS: atom_id res chain seq x y z
N MET A 1 7.44 10.47 -7.07
CA MET A 1 7.47 9.00 -7.18
C MET A 1 6.65 8.45 -6.01
N PRO A 2 5.69 7.54 -6.22
CA PRO A 2 4.89 6.98 -5.13
C PRO A 2 5.75 6.08 -4.23
N ILE A 3 5.59 6.23 -2.91
CA ILE A 3 6.28 5.39 -1.90
C ILE A 3 5.21 4.57 -1.17
N ILE A 4 5.33 3.25 -1.23
CA ILE A 4 4.35 2.31 -0.68
C ILE A 4 5.03 1.49 0.42
N ALA A 5 4.42 1.42 1.60
CA ALA A 5 4.87 0.54 2.68
C ALA A 5 4.39 -0.90 2.43
N TYR A 6 5.25 -1.91 2.63
CA TYR A 6 4.89 -3.33 2.51
C TYR A 6 5.41 -4.13 3.70
N THR A 7 4.53 -4.49 4.64
CA THR A 7 4.92 -5.00 5.96
C THR A 7 3.88 -5.94 6.58
N VAL A 8 4.31 -6.78 7.53
CA VAL A 8 3.40 -7.55 8.40
C VAL A 8 2.82 -6.71 9.55
N HIS A 9 3.43 -5.55 9.85
CA HIS A 9 3.02 -4.66 10.94
C HIS A 9 1.92 -3.70 10.49
N THR A 10 0.72 -4.23 10.26
CA THR A 10 -0.45 -3.47 9.73
C THR A 10 -0.92 -2.34 10.66
N SER A 11 -0.56 -2.39 11.95
CA SER A 11 -0.84 -1.33 12.93
C SER A 11 -0.16 0.02 12.60
N GLU A 12 0.84 0.04 11.71
CA GLU A 12 1.57 1.26 11.33
C GLU A 12 0.89 2.05 10.19
N ILE A 13 -0.26 1.60 9.68
CA ILE A 13 -0.92 2.23 8.53
C ILE A 13 -1.24 3.73 8.74
N GLU A 14 -1.72 4.11 9.92
CA GLU A 14 -2.00 5.51 10.25
C GLU A 14 -0.71 6.34 10.43
N LEU A 15 0.39 5.68 10.81
CA LEU A 15 1.69 6.33 10.87
C LEU A 15 2.22 6.60 9.46
N ALA A 16 2.11 5.63 8.56
CA ALA A 16 2.49 5.76 7.15
C ALA A 16 1.69 6.88 6.45
N ARG A 17 0.37 6.96 6.69
CA ARG A 17 -0.45 8.09 6.19
C ARG A 17 0.06 9.44 6.66
N ARG A 18 0.36 9.58 7.96
CA ARG A 18 0.85 10.84 8.55
C ARG A 18 2.22 11.26 8.00
N TYR A 19 3.08 10.31 7.65
CA TYR A 19 4.38 10.59 7.04
C TYR A 19 4.35 10.82 5.53
N GLY A 20 3.15 10.80 4.90
CA GLY A 20 3.00 11.11 3.49
C GLY A 20 3.34 9.94 2.55
N PHE A 21 3.28 8.70 3.04
CA PHE A 21 3.32 7.54 2.13
C PHE A 21 2.15 7.60 1.16
N SER A 22 2.38 7.16 -0.06
CA SER A 22 1.34 7.11 -1.10
C SER A 22 0.43 5.89 -0.94
N GLY A 23 0.84 4.93 -0.10
CA GLY A 23 0.04 3.75 0.20
C GLY A 23 0.69 2.79 1.18
N PHE A 24 -0.06 1.74 1.51
CA PHE A 24 0.29 0.68 2.44
C PHE A 24 -0.28 -0.65 1.92
N LEU A 25 0.51 -1.71 1.97
CA LEU A 25 0.12 -3.09 1.66
C LEU A 25 0.53 -4.01 2.81
N GLY A 26 -0.41 -4.81 3.28
CA GLY A 26 -0.16 -5.91 4.21
C GLY A 26 0.59 -7.06 3.53
N LYS A 27 1.41 -7.77 4.31
CA LYS A 27 2.01 -9.05 3.90
C LYS A 27 1.09 -10.23 4.30
N PRO A 28 1.01 -11.30 3.47
CA PRO A 28 1.50 -11.36 2.09
C PRO A 28 0.56 -10.58 1.16
N VAL A 29 1.10 -10.09 0.05
CA VAL A 29 0.25 -9.55 -1.02
C VAL A 29 -0.46 -10.71 -1.74
N ASP A 30 -1.76 -10.57 -1.94
CA ASP A 30 -2.53 -11.38 -2.88
C ASP A 30 -2.10 -11.06 -4.32
N GLY A 31 -1.60 -12.08 -5.04
CA GLY A 31 -1.09 -11.92 -6.41
C GLY A 31 -2.15 -11.54 -7.45
N GLU A 32 -3.40 -11.96 -7.26
CA GLU A 32 -4.50 -11.56 -8.14
C GLU A 32 -4.84 -10.09 -7.94
N GLN A 33 -4.89 -9.65 -6.68
CA GLN A 33 -5.22 -8.27 -6.33
C GLN A 33 -4.06 -7.30 -6.56
N PHE A 34 -2.82 -7.79 -6.51
CA PHE A 34 -1.63 -6.95 -6.70
C PHE A 34 -1.61 -6.23 -8.04
N SER A 35 -2.08 -6.88 -9.11
CA SER A 35 -2.13 -6.25 -10.44
C SER A 35 -3.02 -5.00 -10.45
N ALA A 36 -4.17 -5.07 -9.76
CA ALA A 36 -5.07 -3.94 -9.60
C ALA A 36 -4.45 -2.84 -8.73
N HIS A 37 -3.78 -3.22 -7.62
CA HIS A 37 -3.07 -2.27 -6.76
C HIS A 37 -1.91 -1.57 -7.49
N LEU A 38 -1.12 -2.31 -8.26
CA LEU A 38 -0.02 -1.76 -9.05
C LEU A 38 -0.53 -0.76 -10.08
N SER A 39 -1.62 -1.09 -10.79
CA SER A 39 -2.25 -0.20 -11.77
C SER A 39 -2.67 1.12 -11.11
N ARG A 40 -3.23 1.07 -9.89
CA ARG A 40 -3.58 2.25 -9.10
C ARG A 40 -2.35 3.05 -8.66
N ILE A 41 -1.30 2.38 -8.16
CA ILE A 41 -0.04 3.02 -7.75
C ILE A 41 0.59 3.77 -8.92
N LEU A 42 0.65 3.16 -10.10
CA LEU A 42 1.19 3.77 -11.32
C LEU A 42 0.35 4.94 -11.82
N ALA A 43 -0.96 4.94 -11.57
CA ALA A 43 -1.86 6.07 -11.83
C ALA A 43 -1.78 7.18 -10.78
N GLY A 44 -0.94 7.04 -9.74
CA GLY A 44 -0.84 8.00 -8.64
C GLY A 44 -2.02 7.93 -7.65
N LEU A 45 -2.83 6.89 -7.74
CA LEU A 45 -3.96 6.67 -6.83
C LEU A 45 -3.48 6.01 -5.53
N PRO A 46 -3.98 6.45 -4.37
CA PRO A 46 -3.60 5.85 -3.10
C PRO A 46 -4.14 4.42 -2.99
N VAL A 47 -3.35 3.55 -2.35
CA VAL A 47 -3.71 2.16 -2.04
C VAL A 47 -3.43 1.92 -0.56
N TRP A 48 -4.43 1.50 0.20
CA TRP A 48 -4.34 1.28 1.64
C TRP A 48 -4.99 -0.06 1.95
N GLU A 49 -4.20 -1.12 1.87
CA GLU A 49 -4.63 -2.50 2.01
C GLU A 49 -3.82 -3.19 3.11
N ILE A 50 -4.49 -4.01 3.90
CA ILE A 50 -3.93 -4.69 5.07
C ILE A 50 -4.23 -6.19 5.05
N SER A 51 -4.88 -6.68 3.98
CA SER A 51 -5.31 -8.07 3.79
C SER A 51 -4.66 -8.78 2.62
#